data_AF-A0A641M9S7-F1
#
_entry.id   AF-A0A641M9S7-F1
#
_cell.length_a   1.000
_cell.length_b   1.000
_cell.length_c   1.000
_cell.angle_alpha   90.00
_cell.angle_beta   90.00
_cell.angle_gamma   90.00
#
_symmetry.space_group_name_H-M   'P 1'
#
loop_
_entity.id
_entity.type
_entity.pdbx_description
1 polymer ?
#
loop_
_entity_poly.entity_id
_entity_poly.type
_entity_poly.pdbx_seq_one_letter_code
_entity_poly.pdbx_strand_id
1 'polypeptide(L)'
;MDKELKSLQLKTKANDVDEEKGIVTIAVNGIGVEDSQKETSASGSFNKTINEFFLKRGKHLLDHDKTKLIGCPIEAKEENYNLVVVSKMNLNKQIAKETFEDYKLSA
;
A
#
# COMPACT_ATOMS: atom_id res chain seq x y z
N MET A 1 -20.95 0.90 14.95
CA MET A 1 -20.65 0.79 13.51
C MET A 1 -19.47 1.71 13.27
N ASP A 2 -18.29 1.16 13.57
CA ASP A 2 -17.07 1.93 13.81
C ASP A 2 -16.57 2.57 12.53
N LYS A 3 -16.56 3.90 12.53
CA LYS A 3 -16.07 4.77 11.46
C LYS A 3 -14.54 4.84 11.51
N GLU A 4 -13.85 3.72 11.42
CA GLU A 4 -12.39 3.72 11.30
C GLU A 4 -11.97 3.65 9.83
N LEU A 5 -11.82 4.83 9.24
CA LEU A 5 -10.70 5.27 8.40
C LEU A 5 -11.08 6.60 7.73
N LYS A 6 -11.04 7.68 8.53
CA LYS A 6 -10.97 9.05 8.02
C LYS A 6 -9.84 9.78 8.73
N SER A 7 -8.62 9.46 8.32
CA SER A 7 -7.43 10.30 8.50
C SER A 7 -6.29 9.65 7.73
N LEU A 8 -5.89 10.22 6.59
CA LEU A 8 -4.55 9.98 6.09
C LEU A 8 -3.58 10.70 7.03
N GLN A 9 -3.09 9.96 8.04
CA GLN A 9 -1.77 10.21 8.59
C GLN A 9 -0.81 9.18 8.00
N LEU A 10 -0.76 9.11 6.66
CA LEU A 10 0.15 8.23 5.95
C LEU A 10 1.56 8.83 5.93
N LYS A 11 2.34 8.47 6.95
CA LYS A 11 3.74 8.16 6.75
C LYS A 11 3.96 6.76 7.31
N THR A 12 3.99 5.78 6.40
CA THR A 12 4.53 4.42 6.63
C THR A 12 3.90 3.62 7.79
N LYS A 13 2.64 3.18 7.65
CA LYS A 13 2.11 2.10 8.49
C LYS A 13 1.45 1.01 7.65
N ALA A 14 1.76 -0.25 7.94
CA ALA A 14 1.00 -1.38 7.42
C ALA A 14 -0.34 -1.48 8.15
N ASN A 15 -1.39 -1.87 7.41
CA ASN A 15 -2.70 -2.13 7.99
C ASN A 15 -2.80 -3.56 8.52
N ASP A 16 -2.02 -4.48 7.95
CA ASP A 16 -1.94 -5.89 8.36
C ASP A 16 -0.64 -6.52 7.82
N VAL A 17 -0.13 -7.53 8.52
CA VAL A 17 1.08 -8.28 8.16
C VAL A 17 0.86 -9.78 8.40
N ASP A 18 0.91 -10.57 7.34
CA ASP A 18 0.96 -12.04 7.41
C ASP A 18 2.42 -12.49 7.39
N GLU A 19 2.98 -12.77 8.58
CA GLU A 19 4.38 -13.13 8.77
C GLU A 19 4.75 -14.45 8.08
N GLU A 20 3.89 -15.46 8.15
CA GLU A 20 4.15 -16.77 7.55
C GLU A 20 4.24 -16.66 6.03
N LYS A 21 3.36 -15.84 5.44
CA LYS A 21 3.33 -15.63 4.00
C LYS A 21 4.18 -14.44 3.55
N GLY A 22 4.78 -13.65 4.43
CA GLY A 22 5.53 -12.45 4.02
C GLY A 22 4.67 -11.49 3.19
N ILE A 23 3.41 -11.31 3.57
CA ILE A 23 2.45 -10.44 2.89
C ILE A 23 2.16 -9.22 3.76
N VAL A 24 2.00 -8.07 3.13
CA VAL A 24 1.58 -6.83 3.80
C VAL A 24 0.36 -6.25 3.11
N THR A 25 -0.55 -5.68 3.89
CA THR A 25 -1.69 -4.91 3.40
C THR A 25 -1.48 -3.45 3.78
N ILE A 26 -1.58 -2.54 2.81
CA ILE A 26 -1.34 -1.11 3.01
C ILE A 26 -2.44 -0.27 2.39
N ALA A 27 -2.96 0.72 3.12
CA ALA A 27 -3.71 1.82 2.51
C ALA A 27 -2.71 2.81 1.90
N VAL A 28 -2.80 3.06 0.59
CA VAL A 28 -1.82 3.88 -0.13
C VAL A 28 -2.37 5.23 -0.59
N ASN A 29 -3.69 5.42 -0.54
CA ASN A 29 -4.34 6.71 -0.82
C ASN A 29 -5.74 6.76 -0.17
N GLY A 30 -6.24 7.97 0.12
CA GLY A 30 -7.60 8.22 0.58
C GLY A 30 -8.47 8.79 -0.53
N ILE A 31 -9.67 8.26 -0.64
CA ILE A 31 -10.67 8.66 -1.63
C ILE A 31 -11.57 9.72 -1.00
N GLY A 32 -11.73 10.86 -1.68
CA GLY A 32 -12.50 11.99 -1.17
C GLY A 32 -11.83 12.75 -0.03
N VAL A 33 -10.52 12.55 0.17
CA VAL A 33 -9.70 13.27 1.15
C VAL A 33 -8.79 14.24 0.40
N GLU A 34 -8.77 15.50 0.83
CA GLU A 34 -7.84 16.51 0.30
C GLU A 34 -6.43 16.21 0.80
N ASP A 35 -5.47 16.12 -0.12
CA ASP A 35 -4.07 15.88 0.20
C ASP A 35 -3.30 17.20 0.45
N SER A 36 -2.01 17.08 0.80
CA SER A 36 -1.16 18.24 1.05
C SER A 36 -0.96 19.16 -0.17
N GLN A 37 -1.30 18.68 -1.37
CA GLN A 37 -1.23 19.42 -2.63
C GLN A 37 -2.59 20.04 -3.00
N LYS A 38 -3.60 19.93 -2.12
CA LYS A 38 -4.98 20.36 -2.33
C LYS A 38 -5.68 19.62 -3.46
N GLU A 39 -5.25 18.39 -3.76
CA GLU A 39 -5.90 17.51 -4.71
C GLU A 39 -6.77 16.48 -3.97
N THR A 40 -7.75 15.93 -4.67
CA THR A 40 -8.63 14.89 -4.12
C THR A 40 -8.82 13.77 -5.13
N SER A 41 -8.65 12.52 -4.68
CA SER A 41 -8.94 11.35 -5.50
C SER A 41 -10.43 11.04 -5.48
N ALA A 42 -11.06 10.90 -6.65
CA ALA A 42 -12.46 10.53 -6.77
C ALA A 42 -12.64 9.01 -6.68
N SER A 43 -13.81 8.53 -6.24
CA SER A 43 -14.10 7.10 -6.27
C SER A 43 -14.08 6.58 -7.72
N GLY A 44 -13.45 5.42 -7.91
CA GLY A 44 -13.22 4.79 -9.20
C GLY A 44 -12.02 5.33 -9.98
N SER A 45 -11.34 6.38 -9.49
CA SER A 45 -10.19 6.95 -10.20
C SER A 45 -9.01 5.97 -10.31
N PHE A 46 -8.92 4.97 -9.43
CA PHE A 46 -7.85 3.98 -9.46
C PHE A 46 -8.19 2.72 -10.24
N ASN A 47 -9.40 2.56 -10.77
CA ASN A 47 -9.81 1.36 -11.51
C ASN A 47 -8.83 0.99 -12.63
N LYS A 48 -8.38 1.98 -13.41
CA LYS A 48 -7.39 1.76 -14.46
C LYS A 48 -6.04 1.37 -13.88
N THR A 49 -5.58 2.07 -12.85
CA THR A 49 -4.29 1.82 -12.18
C THR A 49 -4.23 0.42 -11.57
N ILE A 50 -5.31 -0.03 -10.92
CA ILE A 50 -5.41 -1.38 -10.37
C ILE A 50 -5.27 -2.43 -11.48
N ASN A 51 -6.10 -2.33 -12.51
CA ASN A 51 -6.22 -3.37 -13.55
C ASN A 51 -5.07 -3.37 -14.57
N GLU A 52 -4.45 -2.21 -14.82
CA GLU A 52 -3.40 -2.08 -15.84
C GLU A 52 -2.00 -1.91 -15.26
N PHE A 53 -1.87 -1.41 -14.03
CA PHE A 53 -0.57 -1.18 -13.40
C PHE A 53 -0.28 -2.18 -12.29
N PHE A 54 -0.99 -2.11 -11.16
CA PHE A 54 -0.62 -2.87 -9.97
C PHE A 54 -0.57 -4.37 -10.22
N LEU A 55 -1.62 -4.93 -10.81
CA LEU A 55 -1.74 -6.37 -11.00
C LEU A 55 -0.91 -6.93 -12.19
N LYS A 56 -0.43 -6.06 -13.09
CA LYS A 56 0.31 -6.50 -14.30
C LYS A 56 1.80 -6.21 -14.24
N ARG A 57 2.18 -5.07 -13.68
CA ARG A 57 3.56 -4.53 -13.68
C ARG A 57 3.93 -3.79 -12.40
N GLY A 58 3.09 -3.89 -11.37
CA GLY A 58 3.28 -3.21 -10.10
C GLY A 58 4.59 -3.62 -9.44
N LYS A 59 5.26 -2.65 -8.84
CA LYS A 59 6.45 -2.86 -8.03
C LYS A 59 6.22 -2.22 -6.68
N HIS A 60 6.45 -2.96 -5.61
CA HIS A 60 6.54 -2.37 -4.27
C HIS A 60 7.96 -1.84 -4.13
N LEU A 61 8.11 -0.54 -4.33
CA LEU A 61 9.38 0.17 -4.21
C LEU A 61 9.44 0.83 -2.85
N LEU A 62 10.59 0.75 -2.18
CA LEU A 62 10.84 1.54 -0.99
C LEU A 62 10.99 3.02 -1.41
N ASP A 63 10.21 3.90 -0.80
CA ASP A 63 10.24 5.35 -1.03
C ASP A 63 10.13 5.80 -2.49
N HIS A 64 9.41 5.02 -3.32
CA HIS A 64 9.32 5.23 -4.78
C HIS A 64 10.66 5.20 -5.53
N ASP A 65 11.74 4.71 -4.89
CA ASP A 65 13.05 4.55 -5.49
C ASP A 65 13.04 3.33 -6.43
N LYS A 66 13.21 3.58 -7.74
CA LYS A 66 13.18 2.57 -8.79
C LYS A 66 14.29 1.51 -8.67
N THR A 67 15.31 1.76 -7.86
CA THR A 67 16.40 0.82 -7.59
C THR A 67 16.10 -0.10 -6.39
N LYS A 68 15.15 0.28 -5.52
CA LYS A 68 14.84 -0.42 -4.27
C LYS A 68 13.54 -1.22 -4.36
N LEU A 69 13.53 -2.24 -5.20
CA LEU A 69 12.43 -3.20 -5.29
C LEU A 69 12.40 -4.11 -4.05
N ILE A 70 11.34 -4.02 -3.24
CA ILE A 70 11.17 -4.79 -1.99
C ILE A 70 10.04 -5.83 -2.05
N GLY A 71 9.18 -5.77 -3.07
CA GLY A 71 8.08 -6.72 -3.25
C GLY A 71 7.26 -6.43 -4.50
N CYS A 72 6.14 -7.12 -4.63
CA CYS A 72 5.18 -6.92 -5.73
C CYS A 72 3.75 -6.90 -5.20
N PRO A 73 2.90 -5.96 -5.66
CA PRO A 73 1.46 -6.03 -5.45
C PRO A 73 0.90 -7.34 -6.02
N ILE A 74 0.05 -7.99 -5.24
CA ILE A 74 -0.69 -9.20 -5.65
C ILE A 74 -2.19 -8.94 -5.69
N GLU A 75 -2.69 -7.97 -4.92
CA GLU A 75 -4.07 -7.50 -4.96
C GLU A 75 -4.12 -5.98 -4.75
N ALA A 76 -5.14 -5.32 -5.32
CA ALA A 76 -5.43 -3.92 -5.05
C ALA A 76 -6.91 -3.64 -5.25
N LYS A 77 -7.51 -2.85 -4.37
CA LYS A 77 -8.93 -2.48 -4.44
C LYS A 77 -9.19 -1.14 -3.77
N GLU A 78 -10.22 -0.44 -4.23
CA GLU A 78 -10.81 0.65 -3.46
C GLU A 78 -11.77 0.05 -2.41
N GLU A 79 -11.53 0.32 -1.13
CA GLU A 79 -12.33 -0.19 -0.01
C GLU A 79 -12.33 0.82 1.14
N ASN A 80 -13.49 1.02 1.77
CA ASN A 80 -13.64 1.91 2.94
C ASN A 80 -13.02 3.30 2.73
N TYR A 81 -13.27 3.93 1.58
CA TYR A 81 -12.71 5.23 1.19
C TYR A 81 -11.17 5.26 1.08
N ASN A 82 -10.52 4.13 0.88
CA ASN A 82 -9.08 4.05 0.64
C ASN A 82 -8.78 3.22 -0.60
N LEU A 83 -7.64 3.50 -1.23
CA LEU A 83 -6.98 2.55 -2.11
C LEU A 83 -6.11 1.64 -1.25
N VAL A 84 -6.46 0.35 -1.20
CA VAL A 84 -5.73 -0.68 -0.45
C VAL A 84 -4.95 -1.54 -1.43
N VAL A 85 -3.69 -1.83 -1.10
CA VAL A 85 -2.80 -2.70 -1.87
C VAL A 85 -2.28 -3.81 -0.96
N VAL A 86 -2.36 -5.05 -1.44
CA VAL A 86 -1.74 -6.22 -0.80
C VAL A 86 -0.50 -6.58 -1.59
N SER A 87 0.64 -6.67 -0.91
CA SER A 87 1.94 -6.95 -1.54
C SER A 87 2.60 -8.18 -0.94
N LYS A 88 3.19 -9.00 -1.81
CA LYS A 88 4.13 -10.06 -1.41
C LYS A 88 5.53 -9.45 -1.32
N MET A 89 6.14 -9.56 -0.14
CA MET A 89 7.48 -9.06 0.11
C MET A 89 8.54 -10.05 -0.36
N ASN A 90 9.64 -9.54 -0.92
CA ASN A 90 10.76 -10.36 -1.34
C ASN A 90 11.75 -10.54 -0.19
N LEU A 91 11.40 -11.40 0.76
CA LEU A 91 12.20 -11.68 1.95
C LEU A 91 13.54 -12.38 1.67
N ASN A 92 13.92 -12.61 0.41
CA ASN A 92 15.29 -13.01 0.06
C ASN A 92 16.25 -11.81 -0.01
N LYS A 93 15.73 -10.57 -0.03
CA LYS A 93 16.53 -9.33 -0.04
C LYS A 93 16.58 -8.73 1.36
N GLN A 94 17.79 -8.38 1.82
CA GLN A 94 17.99 -7.78 3.15
C GLN A 94 17.12 -6.53 3.36
N ILE A 95 17.14 -5.59 2.40
CA ILE A 95 16.32 -4.37 2.46
C ILE A 95 14.82 -4.64 2.60
N ALA A 96 14.33 -5.75 2.03
CA ALA A 96 12.93 -6.12 2.11
C ALA A 96 12.58 -6.79 3.44
N LYS A 97 13.52 -7.55 4.03
CA LYS A 97 13.38 -8.08 5.40
C LYS A 97 13.32 -6.94 6.40
N GLU A 98 14.24 -5.99 6.33
CA GLU A 98 14.27 -4.81 7.20
C GLU A 98 12.97 -4.03 7.08
N THR A 99 12.54 -3.72 5.85
CA THR A 99 11.26 -3.04 5.61
C THR A 99 10.05 -3.86 6.12
N PHE A 100 10.11 -5.19 6.04
CA PHE A 100 9.04 -6.05 6.53
C PHE A 100 8.96 -6.04 8.06
N GLU A 101 10.09 -6.07 8.76
CA GLU A 101 10.12 -5.88 10.23
C GLU A 101 9.60 -4.48 10.62
N ASP A 102 9.95 -3.44 9.87
CA ASP A 102 9.43 -2.09 10.09
C ASP A 102 7.90 -2.03 9.95
N TYR A 103 7.33 -2.76 8.98
CA TYR A 103 5.88 -2.85 8.84
C TYR A 103 5.21 -3.47 10.07
N LYS A 104 5.82 -4.47 10.72
CA LYS A 104 5.27 -5.10 11.94
C LYS A 104 5.21 -4.15 13.12
N LEU A 105 6.08 -3.14 13.20
CA LEU A 105 6.04 -2.14 14.26
C LEU A 105 4.83 -1.21 14.17
N SER A 106 4.17 -1.21 13.01
CA SER A 106 3.15 -0.24 12.65
C SER A 106 1.76 -0.82 12.43
N ALA A 107 1.67 -2.15 12.33
CA ALA A 107 0.45 -2.92 12.17
C ALA A 107 -0.31 -3.10 13.49
#